data_AF-A0A9J5W2L7-F1
#
_entry.id   AF-A0A9J5W2L7-F1
#
_cell.length_a   1.000
_cell.length_b   1.000
_cell.length_c   1.000
_cell.angle_alpha   90.00
_cell.angle_beta   90.00
_cell.angle_gamma   90.00
#
_symmetry.space_group_name_H-M   'P 1'
#
loop_
_entity.id
_entity.type
_entity.pdbx_description
1 polymer ?
#
loop_
_entity_poly.entity_id
_entity_poly.type
_entity_poly.pdbx_seq_one_letter_code
_entity_poly.pdbx_strand_id
1 'polypeptide(L)'
;MKSMTNKGTKKSSKMGKTEITESGMLKDKKMNGYKEEEKKFKRRLMKFEELPVYLQDNEFIRDYYRCEWPLKEVALSVFSWHNETLNIWTHLVGFVVFVTLTVTSLMKKTAMETLLAGFSRPAGVGLWPTMKSNGSADSFPDSYTSQISDPSFLGAYGDGYEVAIWPWFVFLGGAMICLVFSSVSHLFACHSHKFTLFFWRLDYSGISIMIICSFFAPVYYTFYCQPHWCLLYLSSITIVGILVIITLFAPALTSGVIPAAHAVSLYFHHPQVLVALVYEIAMGLLYAAGAVFYVTRFPERWKPGTFDLVGQSHQIFHVLVVVAALAHSIATLVIMDWRRGLPPCNAGILG
;
A
#
# COMPACT_ATOMS: atom_id res chain seq x y z
N MET A 1 33.25 -92.44 -61.92
CA MET A 1 32.62 -91.51 -62.88
C MET A 1 31.85 -90.47 -62.08
N LYS A 2 32.07 -89.18 -62.36
CA LYS A 2 31.51 -87.97 -61.72
C LYS A 2 29.97 -88.10 -61.57
N SER A 3 29.28 -87.54 -60.58
CA SER A 3 29.21 -86.16 -60.12
C SER A 3 28.20 -86.09 -58.96
N MET A 4 28.44 -85.30 -57.90
CA MET A 4 27.41 -84.50 -57.21
C MET A 4 28.04 -83.75 -56.02
N THR A 5 28.19 -82.43 -56.17
CA THR A 5 28.66 -81.50 -55.13
C THR A 5 27.49 -80.67 -54.59
N ASN A 6 26.96 -81.14 -53.46
CA ASN A 6 26.80 -80.50 -52.15
C ASN A 6 26.77 -78.95 -52.01
N LYS A 7 25.79 -78.45 -51.24
CA LYS A 7 25.86 -77.60 -50.01
C LYS A 7 24.58 -76.75 -49.92
N GLY A 8 23.71 -76.88 -48.89
CA GLY A 8 23.87 -76.47 -47.48
C GLY A 8 22.94 -75.25 -47.23
N THR A 9 22.25 -74.99 -46.12
CA THR A 9 22.38 -75.38 -44.71
C THR A 9 21.09 -75.01 -43.94
N LYS A 10 20.94 -75.58 -42.73
CA LYS A 10 19.78 -75.65 -41.83
C LYS A 10 19.48 -74.40 -40.94
N LYS A 11 18.20 -74.33 -40.51
CA LYS A 11 17.62 -74.05 -39.15
C LYS A 11 17.76 -72.65 -38.49
N SER A 12 16.61 -71.99 -38.21
CA SER A 12 15.91 -71.97 -36.88
C SER A 12 15.27 -70.63 -36.49
N SER A 13 14.04 -70.74 -35.97
CA SER A 13 13.41 -69.94 -34.90
C SER A 13 12.34 -68.87 -35.25
N LYS A 14 11.16 -69.10 -34.62
CA LYS A 14 10.15 -68.17 -34.06
C LYS A 14 8.77 -68.13 -34.72
N MET A 15 7.95 -69.10 -34.33
CA MET A 15 6.73 -68.96 -33.50
C MET A 15 5.79 -67.76 -33.78
N GLY A 16 4.64 -68.09 -34.39
CA GLY A 16 3.30 -67.64 -33.98
C GLY A 16 2.90 -66.18 -34.15
N LYS A 17 2.17 -65.87 -35.23
CA LYS A 17 1.19 -64.76 -35.26
C LYS A 17 -0.19 -65.35 -35.00
N THR A 18 -0.71 -65.10 -33.79
CA THR A 18 -2.09 -65.39 -33.39
C THR A 18 -2.97 -64.16 -33.63
N GLU A 19 -4.20 -64.44 -33.99
CA GLU A 19 -5.37 -63.59 -34.23
C GLU A 19 -5.42 -62.28 -33.42
N ILE A 20 -5.57 -61.16 -34.13
CA ILE A 20 -5.95 -59.87 -33.56
C ILE A 20 -7.48 -59.87 -33.44
N THR A 21 -7.96 -60.06 -32.22
CA THR A 21 -9.38 -60.01 -31.86
C THR A 21 -9.87 -58.57 -31.71
N GLU A 22 -11.08 -58.33 -32.22
CA GLU A 22 -11.91 -57.12 -32.20
C GLU A 22 -12.09 -56.41 -30.84
N SER A 23 -11.56 -56.97 -29.74
CA SER A 23 -11.71 -56.41 -28.39
C SER A 23 -10.81 -55.20 -28.10
N GLY A 24 -9.78 -54.97 -28.93
CA GLY A 24 -8.89 -53.80 -28.82
C GLY A 24 -9.54 -52.48 -29.26
N MET A 25 -10.35 -52.49 -30.32
CA MET A 25 -10.98 -51.27 -30.86
C MET A 25 -12.16 -50.76 -30.03
N LEU A 26 -12.75 -51.59 -29.16
CA LEU A 26 -13.82 -51.17 -28.24
C LEU A 26 -13.30 -50.63 -26.91
N LYS A 27 -12.03 -50.85 -26.55
CA LYS A 27 -11.40 -50.24 -25.38
C LYS A 27 -10.84 -48.84 -25.66
N ASP A 28 -10.33 -48.59 -26.86
CA ASP A 28 -9.85 -47.25 -27.24
C ASP A 28 -10.99 -46.24 -27.47
N LYS A 29 -12.22 -46.71 -27.71
CA LYS A 29 -13.41 -45.84 -27.76
C LYS A 29 -13.97 -45.46 -26.38
N LYS A 30 -13.54 -46.10 -25.29
CA LYS A 30 -13.99 -45.81 -23.92
C LYS A 30 -13.01 -45.00 -23.09
N MET A 31 -11.87 -44.60 -23.67
CA MET A 31 -10.79 -43.90 -22.98
C MET A 31 -10.41 -42.55 -23.62
N ASN A 32 -11.34 -41.94 -24.37
CA ASN A 32 -11.21 -40.58 -24.92
C ASN A 32 -12.49 -39.74 -24.63
N GLY A 33 -13.14 -40.03 -23.50
CA GLY A 33 -14.42 -39.43 -23.10
C GLY A 33 -14.37 -38.51 -21.89
N TYR A 34 -13.19 -38.20 -21.33
CA TYR A 34 -13.05 -37.03 -20.45
C TYR A 34 -12.75 -35.83 -21.34
N LYS A 35 -13.78 -35.37 -22.06
CA LYS A 35 -13.81 -33.96 -22.44
C LYS A 35 -13.87 -33.22 -21.11
N GLU A 36 -12.76 -32.60 -20.71
CA GLU A 36 -12.85 -31.41 -19.86
C GLU A 36 -13.88 -30.51 -20.54
N GLU A 37 -15.08 -30.44 -19.99
CA GLU A 37 -15.95 -29.32 -20.28
C GLU A 37 -15.14 -28.10 -19.85
N GLU A 38 -14.55 -27.38 -20.82
CA GLU A 38 -14.14 -26.00 -20.60
C GLU A 38 -15.38 -25.28 -20.06
N LYS A 39 -15.48 -25.17 -18.74
CA LYS A 39 -16.50 -24.37 -18.07
C LYS A 39 -16.33 -22.97 -18.63
N LYS A 40 -17.16 -22.60 -19.60
CA LYS A 40 -17.18 -21.28 -20.21
C LYS A 40 -17.30 -20.27 -19.08
N PHE A 41 -16.21 -19.55 -18.82
CA PHE A 41 -16.17 -18.56 -17.74
C PHE A 41 -17.29 -17.54 -17.95
N LYS A 42 -18.14 -17.37 -16.93
CA LYS A 42 -19.16 -16.32 -16.89
C LYS A 42 -18.70 -15.27 -15.88
N ARG A 43 -18.68 -13.99 -16.29
CA ARG A 43 -18.44 -12.82 -15.42
C ARG A 43 -19.61 -12.64 -14.44
N ARG A 44 -19.75 -13.57 -13.50
CA ARG A 44 -20.79 -13.55 -12.49
C ARG A 44 -20.17 -13.08 -11.18
N LEU A 45 -20.80 -12.08 -10.57
CA LEU A 45 -20.50 -11.67 -9.20
C LEU A 45 -21.22 -12.60 -8.24
N MET A 46 -20.57 -12.89 -7.12
CA MET A 46 -21.01 -13.89 -6.14
C MET A 46 -21.51 -13.17 -4.89
N LYS A 47 -22.46 -13.82 -4.21
CA LYS A 47 -22.88 -13.44 -2.87
C LYS A 47 -21.91 -13.99 -1.83
N PHE A 48 -21.88 -13.40 -0.65
CA PHE A 48 -21.03 -13.79 0.46
C PHE A 48 -21.15 -15.28 0.80
N GLU A 49 -22.38 -15.81 0.86
CA GLU A 49 -22.64 -17.20 1.23
C GLU A 49 -22.17 -18.21 0.18
N GLU A 50 -21.98 -17.77 -1.08
CA GLU A 50 -21.48 -18.59 -2.18
C GLU A 50 -19.95 -18.63 -2.24
N LEU A 51 -19.26 -17.79 -1.48
CA LEU A 51 -17.79 -17.72 -1.51
C LEU A 51 -17.16 -18.90 -0.79
N PRO A 52 -15.97 -19.34 -1.24
CA PRO A 52 -15.15 -20.24 -0.45
C PRO A 52 -14.69 -19.52 0.83
N VAL A 53 -14.53 -20.28 1.91
CA VAL A 53 -14.22 -19.77 3.26
C VAL A 53 -13.03 -18.82 3.29
N TYR A 54 -12.02 -19.03 2.44
CA TYR A 54 -10.82 -18.20 2.39
C TYR A 54 -11.04 -16.80 1.78
N LEU A 55 -12.17 -16.55 1.10
CA LEU A 55 -12.59 -15.24 0.58
C LEU A 55 -13.70 -14.60 1.42
N GLN A 56 -14.25 -15.30 2.42
CA GLN A 56 -15.28 -14.78 3.33
C GLN A 56 -14.64 -13.91 4.41
N ASP A 57 -14.22 -12.71 4.05
CA ASP A 57 -13.53 -11.78 4.92
C ASP A 57 -14.47 -10.94 5.79
N ASN A 58 -15.57 -10.44 5.22
CA ASN A 58 -16.50 -9.52 5.86
C ASN A 58 -17.96 -9.91 5.63
N GLU A 59 -18.58 -10.55 6.63
CA GLU A 59 -19.98 -11.01 6.62
C GLU A 59 -21.04 -9.89 6.45
N PHE A 60 -20.65 -8.63 6.59
CA PHE A 60 -21.57 -7.49 6.42
C PHE A 60 -21.68 -7.03 4.97
N ILE A 61 -20.72 -7.40 4.12
CA ILE A 61 -20.75 -7.19 2.67
C ILE A 61 -21.39 -8.43 2.05
N ARG A 62 -22.52 -8.27 1.35
CA ARG A 62 -23.37 -9.41 0.99
C ARG A 62 -23.30 -9.82 -0.47
N ASP A 63 -23.02 -8.89 -1.37
CA ASP A 63 -23.00 -9.14 -2.81
C ASP A 63 -21.76 -8.51 -3.49
N TYR A 64 -21.68 -8.65 -4.81
CA TYR A 64 -20.67 -8.05 -5.68
C TYR A 64 -19.24 -8.60 -5.55
N TYR A 65 -19.07 -9.82 -5.04
CA TYR A 65 -17.75 -10.44 -4.93
C TYR A 65 -17.27 -11.06 -6.24
N ARG A 66 -15.96 -10.92 -6.50
CA ARG A 66 -15.25 -11.68 -7.54
C ARG A 66 -14.67 -12.95 -6.92
N CYS A 67 -14.81 -14.09 -7.58
CA CYS A 67 -14.33 -15.37 -7.07
C CYS A 67 -13.77 -16.22 -8.21
N GLU A 68 -12.47 -16.54 -8.13
CA GLU A 68 -11.75 -17.43 -9.05
C GLU A 68 -11.84 -17.01 -10.53
N TRP A 69 -11.84 -15.69 -10.77
CA TRP A 69 -11.86 -15.13 -12.12
C TRP A 69 -10.50 -15.35 -12.83
N PRO A 70 -10.45 -15.66 -14.14
CA PRO A 70 -9.21 -15.74 -14.91
C PRO A 70 -8.44 -14.42 -14.91
N LEU A 71 -7.10 -14.49 -14.98
CA LEU A 71 -6.22 -13.30 -14.85
C LEU A 71 -6.57 -12.14 -15.80
N LYS A 72 -6.93 -12.44 -17.05
CA LYS A 72 -7.35 -11.42 -18.03
C LYS A 72 -8.60 -10.67 -17.55
N GLU A 73 -9.56 -11.41 -17.00
CA GLU A 73 -10.84 -10.90 -16.53
C GLU A 73 -10.68 -10.12 -15.23
N VAL A 74 -9.80 -10.60 -14.35
CA VAL A 74 -9.35 -9.89 -13.16
C VAL A 74 -8.70 -8.56 -13.54
N ALA A 75 -7.75 -8.54 -14.46
CA ALA A 75 -7.09 -7.31 -14.89
C ALA A 75 -8.08 -6.31 -15.52
N LEU A 76 -9.02 -6.78 -16.34
CA LEU A 76 -10.06 -5.93 -16.94
C LEU A 76 -11.12 -5.46 -15.94
N SER A 77 -11.27 -6.15 -14.80
CA SER A 77 -12.26 -5.80 -13.78
C SER A 77 -12.00 -4.47 -13.09
N VAL A 78 -10.79 -3.90 -13.23
CA VAL A 78 -10.50 -2.52 -12.78
C VAL A 78 -11.48 -1.48 -13.35
N PHE A 79 -12.06 -1.75 -14.52
CA PHE A 79 -13.07 -0.90 -15.17
C PHE A 79 -14.52 -1.39 -14.94
N SER A 80 -14.73 -2.31 -13.99
CA SER A 80 -16.03 -2.88 -13.65
C SER A 80 -16.43 -2.55 -12.21
N TRP A 81 -17.73 -2.62 -11.92
CA TRP A 81 -18.26 -2.44 -10.57
C TRP A 81 -18.32 -3.75 -9.80
N HIS A 82 -17.65 -3.78 -8.65
CA HIS A 82 -17.62 -4.87 -7.69
C HIS A 82 -17.19 -4.32 -6.30
N ASN A 83 -17.28 -5.14 -5.25
CA ASN A 83 -16.98 -4.72 -3.87
C ASN A 83 -15.56 -4.15 -3.68
N GLU A 84 -14.61 -4.61 -4.49
CA GLU A 84 -13.21 -4.14 -4.47
C GLU A 84 -12.94 -2.90 -5.34
N THR A 85 -13.90 -2.39 -6.12
CA THR A 85 -13.63 -1.36 -7.13
C THR A 85 -13.04 -0.10 -6.50
N LEU A 86 -13.68 0.43 -5.46
CA LEU A 86 -13.20 1.65 -4.82
C LEU A 86 -11.89 1.41 -4.03
N ASN A 87 -11.67 0.24 -3.42
CA ASN A 87 -10.39 -0.10 -2.79
C ASN A 87 -9.22 0.03 -3.79
N ILE A 88 -9.42 -0.45 -5.02
CA ILE A 88 -8.42 -0.32 -6.09
C ILE A 88 -8.24 1.15 -6.49
N TRP A 89 -9.34 1.85 -6.77
CA TRP A 89 -9.29 3.21 -7.31
C TRP A 89 -8.79 4.24 -6.31
N THR A 90 -9.09 4.12 -5.02
CA THR A 90 -8.61 5.06 -3.99
C THR A 90 -7.08 5.07 -3.93
N HIS A 91 -6.44 3.90 -3.96
CA HIS A 91 -4.99 3.80 -3.94
C HIS A 91 -4.34 4.07 -5.31
N LEU A 92 -4.99 3.74 -6.44
CA LEU A 92 -4.52 4.16 -7.76
C LEU A 92 -4.51 5.69 -7.92
N VAL A 93 -5.57 6.37 -7.48
CA VAL A 93 -5.64 7.84 -7.49
C VAL A 93 -4.57 8.41 -6.56
N GLY A 94 -4.42 7.86 -5.35
CA GLY A 94 -3.34 8.23 -4.45
C GLY A 94 -1.96 8.08 -5.10
N PHE A 95 -1.71 6.98 -5.80
CA PHE A 95 -0.44 6.76 -6.50
C PHE A 95 -0.17 7.85 -7.54
N VAL A 96 -1.17 8.23 -8.35
CA VAL A 96 -1.04 9.33 -9.32
C VAL A 96 -0.69 10.64 -8.62
N VAL A 97 -1.33 10.95 -7.49
CA VAL A 97 -0.98 12.15 -6.70
C VAL A 97 0.49 12.14 -6.28
N PHE A 98 0.99 11.01 -5.76
CA PHE A 98 2.40 10.89 -5.35
C PHE A 98 3.38 10.90 -6.53
N VAL A 99 2.99 10.40 -7.70
CA VAL A 99 3.76 10.57 -8.94
C VAL A 99 3.83 12.05 -9.32
N THR A 100 2.71 12.77 -9.29
CA THR A 100 2.69 14.20 -9.56
C THR A 100 3.61 14.94 -8.58
N LEU A 101 3.54 14.65 -7.28
CA LEU A 101 4.43 15.23 -6.28
C LEU A 101 5.91 14.95 -6.56
N THR A 102 6.23 13.73 -6.98
CA THR A 102 7.59 13.33 -7.35
C THR A 102 8.08 14.12 -8.57
N VAL A 103 7.28 14.18 -9.63
CA VAL A 103 7.61 14.91 -10.86
C VAL A 103 7.76 16.41 -10.58
N THR A 104 6.84 17.01 -9.82
CA THR A 104 6.94 18.44 -9.43
C THR A 104 8.17 18.71 -8.57
N SER A 105 8.57 17.77 -7.71
CA SER A 105 9.78 17.89 -6.88
C SER A 105 11.06 17.79 -7.72
N LEU A 106 11.05 16.97 -8.78
CA LEU A 106 12.18 16.83 -9.71
C LEU A 106 12.31 18.02 -10.66
N MET A 107 11.19 18.66 -11.04
CA MET A 107 11.17 19.76 -12.02
C MET A 107 11.58 21.13 -11.45
N LYS A 108 11.90 21.25 -10.15
CA LYS A 108 12.38 22.48 -9.45
C LYS A 108 11.89 23.81 -10.06
N LYS A 109 10.58 24.01 -10.02
CA LYS A 109 9.87 25.29 -9.94
C LYS A 109 8.41 24.92 -9.64
N THR A 110 7.73 25.63 -8.73
CA THR A 110 6.26 25.55 -8.54
C THR A 110 5.66 24.41 -7.67
N ALA A 111 6.44 23.67 -6.88
CA ALA A 111 5.89 22.66 -5.96
C ALA A 111 5.22 23.26 -4.69
N MET A 112 5.78 24.34 -4.15
CA MET A 112 5.26 24.96 -2.91
C MET A 112 3.98 25.75 -3.14
N GLU A 113 3.90 26.50 -4.25
CA GLU A 113 2.73 27.33 -4.55
C GLU A 113 1.47 26.49 -4.84
N THR A 114 1.61 25.35 -5.53
CA THR A 114 0.46 24.52 -5.92
C THR A 114 -0.15 23.75 -4.75
N LEU A 115 0.68 23.20 -3.85
CA LEU A 115 0.22 22.47 -2.66
C LEU A 115 -0.40 23.40 -1.61
N LEU A 116 0.24 24.55 -1.34
CA LEU A 116 -0.28 25.54 -0.38
C LEU A 116 -1.54 26.24 -0.92
N ALA A 117 -1.62 26.52 -2.23
CA ALA A 117 -2.84 27.08 -2.84
C ALA A 117 -3.99 26.07 -2.91
N GLY A 118 -3.68 24.77 -2.99
CA GLY A 118 -4.67 23.68 -2.98
C GLY A 118 -5.35 23.48 -1.62
N PHE A 119 -4.61 23.63 -0.52
CA PHE A 119 -5.14 23.52 0.85
C PHE A 119 -5.70 24.84 1.40
N SER A 120 -5.22 25.99 0.92
CA SER A 120 -5.72 27.32 1.35
C SER A 120 -7.04 27.71 0.68
N ARG A 121 -7.55 26.94 -0.28
CA ARG A 121 -8.89 27.15 -0.84
C ARG A 121 -9.93 26.42 0.02
N PRO A 122 -10.85 27.12 0.70
CA PRO A 122 -11.92 26.46 1.43
C PRO A 122 -12.78 25.67 0.45
N ALA A 123 -12.94 24.38 0.70
CA ALA A 123 -13.95 23.54 0.07
C ALA A 123 -15.34 23.98 0.57
N GLY A 124 -15.89 25.06 -0.01
CA GLY A 124 -17.23 25.50 0.33
C GLY A 124 -17.52 26.98 0.16
N VAL A 125 -17.37 27.54 -1.04
CA VAL A 125 -18.20 28.70 -1.45
C VAL A 125 -18.58 28.52 -2.92
N GLY A 126 -19.47 27.56 -3.17
CA GLY A 126 -20.29 27.55 -4.37
C GLY A 126 -21.45 28.51 -4.19
N LEU A 127 -21.52 29.53 -5.04
CA LEU A 127 -22.76 29.98 -5.68
C LEU A 127 -24.02 30.11 -4.77
N TRP A 128 -24.04 31.10 -3.87
CA TRP A 128 -25.30 31.62 -3.31
C TRP A 128 -25.17 33.12 -3.01
N PRO A 129 -26.17 33.97 -3.32
CA PRO A 129 -26.08 35.40 -3.08
C PRO A 129 -26.05 35.71 -1.58
N THR A 130 -25.24 36.71 -1.24
CA THR A 130 -25.04 37.31 0.07
C THR A 130 -26.33 37.57 0.85
N MET A 131 -26.37 37.16 2.12
CA MET A 131 -27.10 37.89 3.16
C MET A 131 -26.15 38.18 4.32
N LYS A 132 -26.01 39.48 4.62
CA LYS A 132 -25.35 39.98 5.83
C LYS A 132 -26.17 39.57 7.05
N SER A 133 -25.52 39.05 8.07
CA SER A 133 -26.07 38.93 9.41
C SER A 133 -25.01 39.39 10.41
N ASN A 134 -25.32 40.50 11.09
CA ASN A 134 -24.60 40.99 12.26
C ASN A 134 -24.70 39.96 13.39
N GLY A 135 -23.56 39.59 13.98
CA GLY A 135 -23.51 38.75 15.17
C GLY A 135 -22.11 38.76 15.76
N SER A 136 -21.93 39.56 16.81
CA SER A 136 -20.76 39.57 17.69
C SER A 136 -20.67 38.26 18.47
N ALA A 137 -19.54 37.56 18.38
CA ALA A 137 -19.15 36.53 19.33
C ALA A 137 -17.61 36.41 19.36
N ASP A 138 -17.06 36.96 20.44
CA ASP A 138 -15.85 36.60 21.19
C ASP A 138 -14.62 36.06 20.44
N SER A 139 -13.60 36.94 20.43
CA SER A 139 -12.28 36.80 19.85
C SER A 139 -11.45 35.70 20.53
N PHE A 140 -11.03 34.71 19.74
CA PHE A 140 -9.83 33.92 20.03
C PHE A 140 -8.57 34.81 19.85
N PRO A 141 -7.45 34.56 20.56
CA PRO A 141 -6.30 35.46 20.50
C PRO A 141 -5.63 35.42 19.12
N ASP A 142 -5.62 36.56 18.42
CA ASP A 142 -5.06 36.83 17.08
C ASP A 142 -3.54 36.62 16.94
N SER A 143 -2.87 36.07 17.96
CA SER A 143 -1.41 35.94 18.01
C SER A 143 -0.84 34.82 17.14
N TYR A 144 -1.63 33.78 16.82
CA TYR A 144 -1.15 32.64 16.03
C TYR A 144 -1.48 32.75 14.53
N THR A 145 -2.54 33.48 14.17
CA THR A 145 -2.98 33.69 12.78
C THR A 145 -2.21 34.80 12.07
N SER A 146 -1.73 35.80 12.82
CA SER A 146 -0.93 36.91 12.27
C SER A 146 0.48 36.47 11.83
N GLN A 147 1.05 35.42 12.43
CA GLN A 147 2.32 34.85 11.97
C GLN A 147 2.23 34.04 10.67
N ILE A 148 1.02 33.62 10.27
CA ILE A 148 0.79 32.88 9.02
C ILE A 148 0.58 33.85 7.84
N SER A 149 0.27 35.12 8.13
CA SER A 149 -0.14 36.13 7.14
C SER A 149 1.00 37.04 6.68
N ASP A 150 2.21 36.87 7.22
CA ASP A 150 3.32 37.77 6.95
C ASP A 150 3.96 37.43 5.59
N PRO A 151 4.07 38.37 4.62
CA PRO A 151 4.64 38.13 3.29
C PRO A 151 6.11 37.69 3.32
N SER A 152 6.75 37.76 4.49
CA SER A 152 8.08 37.24 4.78
C SER A 152 8.17 35.71 4.71
N PHE A 153 7.07 34.96 4.89
CA PHE A 153 7.03 33.49 4.70
C PHE A 153 7.20 33.09 3.21
N LEU A 154 6.84 33.97 2.28
CA LEU A 154 6.97 33.80 0.83
C LEU A 154 8.26 34.44 0.24
N GLY A 155 9.00 35.22 1.04
CA GLY A 155 10.20 35.95 0.61
C GLY A 155 11.53 35.21 0.81
N ALA A 156 11.54 34.07 1.50
CA ALA A 156 12.77 33.32 1.82
C ALA A 156 13.20 32.32 0.73
N TYR A 157 12.79 32.51 -0.54
CA TYR A 157 13.22 31.65 -1.66
C TYR A 157 14.61 32.03 -2.21
N GLY A 158 15.34 32.93 -1.55
CA GLY A 158 16.56 33.55 -2.07
C GLY A 158 17.87 32.85 -1.73
N ASP A 159 18.13 32.45 -0.47
CA ASP A 159 19.50 32.15 -0.02
C ASP A 159 19.56 31.02 1.05
N GLY A 160 18.78 29.96 0.89
CA GLY A 160 18.86 28.79 1.77
C GLY A 160 20.07 27.89 1.46
N TYR A 161 20.71 27.32 2.48
CA TYR A 161 21.79 26.34 2.28
C TYR A 161 21.24 25.09 1.59
N GLU A 162 22.00 24.52 0.64
CA GLU A 162 21.59 23.31 -0.08
C GLU A 162 21.64 22.07 0.85
N VAL A 163 20.47 21.63 1.32
CA VAL A 163 20.30 20.37 2.07
C VAL A 163 19.90 19.24 1.12
N ALA A 164 20.44 18.04 1.34
CA ALA A 164 20.17 16.88 0.51
C ALA A 164 18.67 16.51 0.47
N ILE A 165 18.14 16.31 -0.74
CA ILE A 165 16.71 16.04 -0.99
C ILE A 165 16.38 14.54 -1.11
N TRP A 166 17.38 13.65 -1.14
CA TRP A 166 17.13 12.21 -1.29
C TRP A 166 16.17 11.60 -0.24
N PRO A 167 16.13 12.02 1.04
CA PRO A 167 15.22 11.43 2.03
C PRO A 167 13.74 11.66 1.68
N TRP A 168 13.44 12.82 1.09
CA TRP A 168 12.10 13.14 0.57
C TRP A 168 11.67 12.14 -0.52
N PHE A 169 12.58 11.80 -1.44
CA PHE A 169 12.30 10.83 -2.50
C PHE A 169 12.19 9.39 -1.98
N VAL A 170 12.89 9.04 -0.89
CA VAL A 170 12.71 7.74 -0.22
C VAL A 170 11.29 7.61 0.32
N PHE A 171 10.78 8.64 0.98
CA PHE A 171 9.39 8.66 1.45
C PHE A 171 8.38 8.56 0.29
N LEU A 172 8.52 9.40 -0.74
CA LEU A 172 7.63 9.36 -1.91
C LEU A 172 7.65 7.99 -2.60
N GLY A 173 8.84 7.38 -2.75
CA GLY A 173 9.00 6.04 -3.28
C GLY A 173 8.30 4.97 -2.45
N GLY A 174 8.50 5.00 -1.13
CA GLY A 174 7.83 4.08 -0.21
C GLY A 174 6.30 4.21 -0.26
N ALA A 175 5.79 5.44 -0.35
CA ALA A 175 4.36 5.70 -0.49
C ALA A 175 3.79 5.13 -1.79
N MET A 176 4.46 5.39 -2.91
CA MET A 176 4.06 4.83 -4.21
C MET A 176 4.07 3.29 -4.21
N ILE A 177 5.09 2.65 -3.62
CA ILE A 177 5.17 1.18 -3.52
C ILE A 177 3.99 0.64 -2.73
N CYS A 178 3.68 1.23 -1.58
CA CYS A 178 2.55 0.81 -0.74
C CYS A 178 1.22 0.90 -1.50
N LEU A 179 0.96 2.02 -2.17
CA LEU A 179 -0.29 2.25 -2.90
C LEU A 179 -0.43 1.30 -4.10
N VAL A 180 0.66 1.02 -4.81
CA VAL A 180 0.68 0.04 -5.90
C VAL A 180 0.45 -1.38 -5.38
N PHE A 181 1.18 -1.80 -4.34
CA PHE A 181 1.03 -3.13 -3.75
C PHE A 181 -0.41 -3.35 -3.31
N SER A 182 -1.00 -2.38 -2.63
CA SER A 182 -2.39 -2.46 -2.21
C SER A 182 -3.37 -2.53 -3.38
N SER A 183 -3.24 -1.67 -4.38
CA SER A 183 -4.13 -1.66 -5.56
C SER A 183 -4.05 -2.98 -6.34
N VAL A 184 -2.83 -3.50 -6.54
CA VAL A 184 -2.59 -4.77 -7.23
C VAL A 184 -3.15 -5.92 -6.40
N SER A 185 -2.99 -5.90 -5.08
CA SER A 185 -3.52 -6.95 -4.22
C SER A 185 -5.04 -7.03 -4.25
N HIS A 186 -5.72 -5.90 -4.11
CA HIS A 186 -7.18 -5.83 -4.24
C HIS A 186 -7.66 -6.20 -5.66
N LEU A 187 -6.86 -5.95 -6.69
CA LEU A 187 -7.17 -6.40 -8.04
C LEU A 187 -7.08 -7.92 -8.16
N PHE A 188 -5.96 -8.54 -7.75
CA PHE A 188 -5.62 -9.93 -8.07
C PHE A 188 -5.93 -10.98 -7.00
N ALA A 189 -6.23 -10.60 -5.76
CA ALA A 189 -6.47 -11.54 -4.67
C ALA A 189 -7.62 -12.52 -4.92
N CYS A 190 -8.59 -12.16 -5.78
CA CYS A 190 -9.74 -13.01 -6.09
C CYS A 190 -9.44 -14.19 -7.04
N HIS A 191 -8.24 -14.26 -7.65
CA HIS A 191 -7.95 -15.22 -8.72
C HIS A 191 -7.88 -16.69 -8.25
N SER A 192 -7.23 -16.95 -7.11
CA SER A 192 -7.09 -18.28 -6.53
C SER A 192 -6.63 -18.17 -5.09
N HIS A 193 -6.83 -19.22 -4.28
CA HIS A 193 -6.36 -19.26 -2.88
C HIS A 193 -4.87 -18.89 -2.70
N LYS A 194 -3.99 -19.37 -3.60
CA LYS A 194 -2.55 -19.02 -3.55
C LYS A 194 -2.31 -17.54 -3.84
N PHE A 195 -3.06 -16.98 -4.79
CA PHE A 195 -3.01 -15.55 -5.11
C PHE A 195 -3.52 -14.71 -3.95
N THR A 196 -4.65 -15.08 -3.34
CA THR A 196 -5.20 -14.43 -2.15
C THR A 196 -4.14 -14.30 -1.05
N LEU A 197 -3.50 -15.42 -0.69
CA LEU A 197 -2.46 -15.42 0.35
C LEU A 197 -1.24 -14.57 -0.02
N PHE A 198 -0.77 -14.66 -1.27
CA PHE A 198 0.39 -13.89 -1.72
C PHE A 198 0.10 -12.39 -1.74
N PHE A 199 -1.03 -11.98 -2.30
CA PHE A 199 -1.38 -10.58 -2.48
C PHE A 199 -1.73 -9.89 -1.16
N TRP A 200 -2.42 -10.56 -0.22
CA TRP A 200 -2.63 -9.97 1.10
C TRP A 200 -1.32 -9.77 1.88
N ARG A 201 -0.35 -10.69 1.74
CA ARG A 201 1.00 -10.49 2.30
C ARG A 201 1.74 -9.34 1.62
N LEU A 202 1.59 -9.21 0.30
CA LEU A 202 2.16 -8.11 -0.46
C LEU A 202 1.60 -6.75 0.00
N ASP A 203 0.30 -6.65 0.24
CA ASP A 203 -0.35 -5.44 0.74
C ASP A 203 0.19 -5.04 2.13
N TYR A 204 0.24 -5.99 3.08
CA TYR A 204 0.83 -5.76 4.40
C TYR A 204 2.33 -5.40 4.34
N SER A 205 3.07 -5.96 3.38
CA SER A 205 4.46 -5.56 3.15
C SER A 205 4.56 -4.12 2.65
N GLY A 206 3.61 -3.67 1.84
CA GLY A 206 3.50 -2.30 1.36
C GLY A 206 3.36 -1.30 2.50
N ILE A 207 2.46 -1.57 3.45
CA ILE A 207 2.29 -0.77 4.68
C ILE A 207 3.61 -0.68 5.45
N SER A 208 4.31 -1.80 5.61
CA SER A 208 5.60 -1.84 6.31
C SER A 208 6.66 -0.99 5.61
N ILE A 209 6.75 -1.07 4.27
CA ILE A 209 7.67 -0.26 3.45
C ILE A 209 7.35 1.24 3.59
N MET A 210 6.08 1.63 3.49
CA MET A 210 5.63 3.02 3.69
C MET A 210 6.09 3.55 5.04
N ILE A 211 5.86 2.77 6.12
CA ILE A 211 6.26 3.16 7.47
C ILE A 211 7.77 3.37 7.52
N ILE A 212 8.58 2.40 7.09
CA ILE A 212 10.05 2.53 7.12
C ILE A 212 10.51 3.80 6.39
N CYS A 213 10.03 3.99 5.16
CA CYS A 213 10.41 5.11 4.32
C CYS A 213 9.97 6.47 4.87
N SER A 214 8.85 6.54 5.60
CA SER A 214 8.35 7.79 6.19
C SER A 214 9.26 8.36 7.28
N PHE A 215 10.04 7.51 7.98
CA PHE A 215 11.00 7.95 8.98
C PHE A 215 12.26 8.60 8.40
N PHE A 216 12.61 8.32 7.13
CA PHE A 216 13.89 8.76 6.57
C PHE A 216 14.03 10.29 6.57
N ALA A 217 13.02 11.00 6.07
CA ALA A 217 13.11 12.45 5.94
C ALA A 217 13.05 13.20 7.28
N PRO A 218 12.08 12.93 8.19
CA PRO A 218 12.05 13.59 9.49
C PRO A 218 13.31 13.33 10.32
N VAL A 219 13.79 12.09 10.37
CA VAL A 219 15.02 11.75 11.13
C VAL A 219 16.24 12.42 10.52
N TYR A 220 16.41 12.36 9.19
CA TYR A 220 17.56 12.95 8.53
C TYR A 220 17.64 14.47 8.73
N TYR A 221 16.53 15.18 8.55
CA TYR A 221 16.52 16.63 8.68
C TYR A 221 16.63 17.11 10.13
N THR A 222 16.03 16.37 11.08
CA THR A 222 16.10 16.69 12.52
C THR A 222 17.50 16.43 13.09
N PHE A 223 18.09 15.27 12.80
CA PHE A 223 19.41 14.87 13.32
C PHE A 223 20.55 15.21 12.37
N TYR A 224 20.36 16.17 11.47
CA TYR A 224 21.34 16.55 10.44
C TYR A 224 22.72 16.89 11.02
N CYS A 225 22.77 17.59 12.17
CA CYS A 225 24.03 17.95 12.86
C CYS A 225 24.55 16.88 13.83
N GLN A 226 23.86 15.76 13.94
CA GLN A 226 24.16 14.70 14.90
C GLN A 226 24.19 13.35 14.17
N PRO A 227 25.24 13.11 13.36
CA PRO A 227 25.27 11.99 12.41
C PRO A 227 25.19 10.62 13.08
N HIS A 228 25.73 10.48 14.30
CA HIS A 228 25.66 9.24 15.08
C HIS A 228 24.21 8.84 15.39
N TRP A 229 23.39 9.78 15.86
CA TRP A 229 21.98 9.53 16.18
C TRP A 229 21.14 9.33 14.92
N CYS A 230 21.40 10.11 13.87
CA CYS A 230 20.77 9.94 12.57
C CYS A 230 20.98 8.51 12.03
N LEU A 231 22.23 8.04 12.01
CA LEU A 231 22.56 6.69 11.52
C LEU A 231 21.97 5.59 12.41
N LEU A 232 22.00 5.76 13.73
CA LEU A 232 21.42 4.79 14.67
C LEU A 232 19.92 4.62 14.42
N TYR A 233 19.16 5.71 14.31
CA TYR A 233 17.71 5.62 14.11
C TYR A 233 17.33 5.08 12.73
N LEU A 234 17.99 5.54 11.66
CA LEU A 234 17.73 5.06 10.30
C LEU A 234 18.09 3.59 10.12
N SER A 235 19.21 3.14 10.69
CA SER A 235 19.58 1.71 10.67
C SER A 235 18.61 0.86 11.49
N SER A 236 18.24 1.32 12.68
CA SER A 236 17.31 0.60 13.57
C SER A 236 15.95 0.39 12.92
N ILE A 237 15.33 1.45 12.38
CA ILE A 237 14.01 1.33 11.73
C ILE A 237 14.07 0.44 10.48
N THR A 238 15.17 0.50 9.73
CA THR A 238 15.36 -0.35 8.54
C THR A 238 15.50 -1.83 8.94
N ILE A 239 16.25 -2.15 9.99
CA ILE A 239 16.41 -3.53 10.48
C ILE A 239 15.08 -4.07 10.99
N VAL A 240 14.39 -3.34 11.88
CA VAL A 240 13.08 -3.74 12.41
C VAL A 240 12.08 -3.91 11.27
N GLY A 241 12.07 -2.99 10.32
CA GLY A 241 11.19 -3.03 9.16
C GLY A 241 11.44 -4.23 8.25
N ILE A 242 12.70 -4.57 7.95
CA ILE A 242 13.06 -5.77 7.19
C ILE A 242 12.63 -7.03 7.93
N LEU A 243 12.84 -7.09 9.25
CA LEU A 243 12.37 -8.22 10.06
C LEU A 243 10.85 -8.36 9.98
N VAL A 244 10.09 -7.25 10.09
CA VAL A 244 8.63 -7.26 9.92
C VAL A 244 8.25 -7.80 8.54
N ILE A 245 8.85 -7.30 7.46
CA ILE A 245 8.58 -7.78 6.10
C ILE A 245 8.89 -9.29 6.00
N ILE A 246 10.04 -9.75 6.49
CA ILE A 246 10.37 -11.18 6.50
C ILE A 246 9.33 -11.97 7.28
N THR A 247 8.88 -11.49 8.46
CA THR A 247 7.82 -12.15 9.24
C THR A 247 6.45 -12.10 8.59
N LEU A 248 6.15 -11.14 7.72
CA LEU A 248 4.91 -11.13 6.94
C LEU A 248 4.94 -12.18 5.82
N PHE A 249 6.13 -12.50 5.31
CA PHE A 249 6.34 -13.57 4.33
C PHE A 249 6.63 -14.94 4.98
N ALA A 250 6.94 -15.00 6.28
CA ALA A 250 7.09 -16.20 7.08
C ALA A 250 5.88 -16.43 8.03
N PRO A 251 5.67 -17.63 8.60
CA PRO A 251 4.73 -17.81 9.69
C PRO A 251 5.43 -17.51 11.04
N ALA A 252 4.86 -16.57 11.80
CA ALA A 252 5.08 -16.30 13.23
C ALA A 252 6.40 -15.64 13.67
N LEU A 253 6.32 -14.40 14.20
CA LEU A 253 6.61 -14.01 15.60
C LEU A 253 6.52 -12.46 15.73
N THR A 254 5.80 -11.97 16.74
CA THR A 254 5.64 -10.52 17.03
C THR A 254 6.26 -10.15 18.37
N SER A 255 7.13 -9.12 18.45
CA SER A 255 7.58 -8.54 19.73
C SER A 255 8.11 -7.09 19.63
N GLY A 256 7.38 -6.20 18.96
CA GLY A 256 7.75 -4.77 18.80
C GLY A 256 7.49 -3.85 20.01
N VAL A 257 6.93 -4.35 21.11
CA VAL A 257 6.50 -3.51 22.25
C VAL A 257 7.66 -3.12 23.19
N ILE A 258 8.73 -3.92 23.19
CA ILE A 258 9.83 -3.81 24.16
C ILE A 258 10.72 -2.56 23.94
N PRO A 259 11.08 -2.16 22.71
CA PRO A 259 11.95 -0.99 22.49
C PRO A 259 11.28 0.34 22.87
N ALA A 260 9.96 0.47 22.62
CA ALA A 260 9.21 1.69 22.90
C ALA A 260 9.11 1.97 24.41
N ALA A 261 8.90 0.94 25.23
CA ALA A 261 8.86 1.07 26.68
C ALA A 261 10.24 1.46 27.26
N HIS A 262 11.33 0.97 26.67
CA HIS A 262 12.69 1.28 27.11
C HIS A 262 13.08 2.73 26.81
N ALA A 263 12.69 3.28 25.66
CA ALA A 263 13.02 4.65 25.27
C ALA A 263 12.34 5.70 26.19
N VAL A 264 11.09 5.46 26.58
CA VAL A 264 10.34 6.35 27.49
C VAL A 264 10.92 6.33 28.90
N SER A 265 11.40 5.17 29.36
CA SER A 265 12.05 5.00 30.66
C SER A 265 13.33 5.83 30.81
N LEU A 266 14.11 5.98 29.73
CA LEU A 266 15.42 6.62 29.79
C LEU A 266 15.41 8.16 29.69
N TYR A 267 14.39 8.76 29.07
CA TYR A 267 14.43 10.19 28.71
C TYR A 267 13.19 11.01 29.14
N PHE A 268 12.45 10.51 30.13
CA PHE A 268 11.20 11.10 30.62
C PHE A 268 11.30 12.59 31.06
N HIS A 269 12.50 13.08 31.39
CA HIS A 269 12.70 14.43 31.94
C HIS A 269 12.96 15.52 30.89
N HIS A 270 13.10 15.20 29.60
CA HIS A 270 13.33 16.20 28.55
C HIS A 270 12.00 16.72 27.96
N PRO A 271 11.72 18.03 28.00
CA PRO A 271 10.44 18.58 27.55
C PRO A 271 10.18 18.37 26.05
N GLN A 272 11.23 18.28 25.24
CA GLN A 272 11.12 17.97 23.81
C GLN A 272 10.76 16.50 23.54
N VAL A 273 11.19 15.57 24.42
CA VAL A 273 10.81 14.16 24.36
C VAL A 273 9.35 13.98 24.74
N LEU A 274 8.84 14.76 25.69
CA LEU A 274 7.42 14.77 26.05
C LEU A 274 6.54 15.33 24.93
N VAL A 275 6.97 16.40 24.24
CA VAL A 275 6.25 16.93 23.07
C VAL A 275 6.26 15.94 21.91
N ALA A 276 7.40 15.32 21.59
CA ALA A 276 7.48 14.27 20.58
C ALA A 276 6.61 13.06 20.95
N LEU A 277 6.61 12.65 22.24
CA LEU A 277 5.75 11.60 22.77
C LEU A 277 4.27 11.95 22.61
N VAL A 278 3.85 13.20 22.79
CA VAL A 278 2.46 13.62 22.54
C VAL A 278 2.07 13.48 21.08
N TYR A 279 2.95 13.85 20.13
CA TYR A 279 2.68 13.67 18.70
C TYR A 279 2.71 12.20 18.26
N GLU A 280 3.59 11.39 18.83
CA GLU A 280 3.63 9.94 18.62
C GLU A 280 2.40 9.24 19.23
N ILE A 281 1.94 9.68 20.41
CA ILE A 281 0.68 9.21 21.00
C ILE A 281 -0.50 9.66 20.13
N ALA A 282 -0.51 10.89 19.63
CA ALA A 282 -1.56 11.36 18.71
C ALA A 282 -1.57 10.55 17.40
N MET A 283 -0.40 10.28 16.82
CA MET A 283 -0.24 9.42 15.64
C MET A 283 -0.70 7.98 15.94
N GLY A 284 -0.29 7.42 17.08
CA GLY A 284 -0.70 6.10 17.56
C GLY A 284 -2.20 6.01 17.83
N LEU A 285 -2.82 7.07 18.35
CA LEU A 285 -4.26 7.19 18.52
C LEU A 285 -5.00 7.35 17.20
N LEU A 286 -4.41 8.02 16.20
CA LEU A 286 -4.96 8.11 14.85
C LEU A 286 -4.87 6.76 14.13
N TYR A 287 -3.76 6.03 14.27
CA TYR A 287 -3.64 4.65 13.80
C TYR A 287 -4.60 3.72 14.53
N ALA A 288 -4.74 3.85 15.85
CA ALA A 288 -5.71 3.10 16.64
C ALA A 288 -7.15 3.46 16.23
N ALA A 289 -7.47 4.71 15.94
CA ALA A 289 -8.77 5.13 15.44
C ALA A 289 -9.05 4.55 14.05
N GLY A 290 -8.07 4.56 13.14
CA GLY A 290 -8.16 3.88 11.84
C GLY A 290 -8.35 2.37 11.99
N ALA A 291 -7.62 1.74 12.91
CA ALA A 291 -7.78 0.33 13.26
C ALA A 291 -9.15 0.06 13.91
N VAL A 292 -9.69 1.00 14.70
CA VAL A 292 -11.04 0.89 15.26
C VAL A 292 -12.07 0.87 14.15
N PHE A 293 -12.00 1.73 13.13
CA PHE A 293 -12.93 1.64 12.00
C PHE A 293 -12.80 0.31 11.24
N TYR A 294 -11.57 -0.12 10.95
CA TYR A 294 -11.30 -1.40 10.27
C TYR A 294 -11.81 -2.62 11.07
N VAL A 295 -11.58 -2.66 12.38
CA VAL A 295 -11.99 -3.77 13.26
C VAL A 295 -13.48 -3.72 13.58
N THR A 296 -14.05 -2.53 13.79
CA THR A 296 -15.48 -2.39 14.07
C THR A 296 -16.33 -2.66 12.84
N ARG A 297 -15.75 -2.58 11.64
CA ARG A 297 -16.44 -2.75 10.35
C ARG A 297 -17.61 -1.77 10.21
N PHE A 298 -17.42 -0.55 10.71
CA PHE A 298 -18.40 0.52 10.57
C PHE A 298 -18.12 1.31 9.28
N PRO A 299 -19.14 1.63 8.45
CA PRO A 299 -20.59 1.55 8.72
C PRO A 299 -21.29 0.26 8.27
N GLU A 300 -20.63 -0.65 7.57
CA GLU A 300 -21.26 -1.83 6.97
C GLU A 300 -21.92 -2.77 8.01
N ARG A 301 -21.35 -2.85 9.21
CA ARG A 301 -21.94 -3.57 10.35
C ARG A 301 -23.29 -3.02 10.77
N TRP A 302 -23.52 -1.71 10.59
CA TRP A 302 -24.76 -1.05 11.03
C TRP A 302 -25.90 -1.28 10.04
N LYS A 303 -25.59 -1.42 8.75
CA LYS A 303 -26.58 -1.77 7.72
C LYS A 303 -25.98 -2.71 6.66
N PRO A 304 -25.92 -4.02 6.96
CA PRO A 304 -25.34 -5.03 6.06
C PRO A 304 -26.01 -5.03 4.69
N GLY A 305 -25.24 -5.19 3.61
CA GLY A 305 -25.74 -5.16 2.23
C GLY A 305 -25.88 -3.76 1.62
N THR A 306 -25.87 -2.68 2.42
CA THR A 306 -26.01 -1.31 1.88
C THR A 306 -24.69 -0.74 1.39
N PHE A 307 -23.59 -1.15 2.03
CA PHE A 307 -22.25 -0.62 1.78
C PHE A 307 -21.40 -1.57 0.92
N ASP A 308 -22.04 -2.47 0.17
CA ASP A 308 -21.37 -3.54 -0.60
C ASP A 308 -20.44 -3.00 -1.70
N LEU A 309 -20.76 -1.81 -2.23
CA LEU A 309 -19.97 -1.16 -3.28
C LEU A 309 -19.28 0.11 -2.82
N VAL A 310 -19.92 0.89 -1.94
CA VAL A 310 -19.47 2.24 -1.56
C VAL A 310 -19.62 2.46 -0.06
N GLY A 311 -18.57 3.01 0.56
CA GLY A 311 -18.57 3.47 1.95
C GLY A 311 -18.27 2.38 2.97
N GLN A 312 -17.77 1.20 2.56
CA GLN A 312 -17.29 0.20 3.51
C GLN A 312 -16.08 0.72 4.30
N SER A 313 -15.90 0.23 5.53
CA SER A 313 -14.80 0.60 6.43
C SER A 313 -13.42 0.51 5.77
N HIS A 314 -13.20 -0.51 4.93
CA HIS A 314 -11.94 -0.70 4.21
C HIS A 314 -11.66 0.42 3.19
N GLN A 315 -12.68 0.91 2.49
CA GLN A 315 -12.53 2.05 1.56
C GLN A 315 -12.19 3.32 2.33
N ILE A 316 -12.83 3.52 3.48
CA ILE A 316 -12.54 4.66 4.36
C ILE A 316 -11.09 4.58 4.84
N PHE A 317 -10.63 3.40 5.27
CA PHE A 317 -9.25 3.17 5.68
C PHE A 317 -8.25 3.52 4.56
N HIS A 318 -8.51 3.07 3.33
CA HIS A 318 -7.68 3.42 2.16
C HIS A 318 -7.57 4.94 1.95
N VAL A 319 -8.71 5.65 2.01
CA VAL A 319 -8.71 7.12 1.89
C VAL A 319 -7.89 7.76 3.01
N LEU A 320 -8.04 7.30 4.26
CA LEU A 320 -7.29 7.80 5.40
C LEU A 320 -5.79 7.57 5.25
N VAL A 321 -5.35 6.43 4.70
CA VAL A 321 -3.93 6.16 4.42
C VAL A 321 -3.35 7.18 3.44
N VAL A 322 -4.08 7.50 2.35
CA VAL A 322 -3.65 8.52 1.39
C VAL A 322 -3.58 9.91 2.03
N VAL A 323 -4.61 10.30 2.79
CA VAL A 323 -4.64 11.59 3.49
C VAL A 323 -3.51 11.69 4.52
N ALA A 324 -3.25 10.64 5.29
CA ALA A 324 -2.15 10.59 6.25
C ALA A 324 -0.79 10.74 5.56
N ALA A 325 -0.58 10.07 4.42
CA ALA A 325 0.64 10.21 3.65
C ALA A 325 0.80 11.64 3.08
N LEU A 326 -0.28 12.31 2.68
CA LEU A 326 -0.24 13.72 2.26
C LEU A 326 0.06 14.66 3.43
N ALA A 327 -0.52 14.42 4.61
CA ALA A 327 -0.19 15.18 5.81
C ALA A 327 1.28 15.01 6.19
N HIS A 328 1.81 13.78 6.12
CA HIS A 328 3.23 13.49 6.34
C HIS A 328 4.13 14.16 5.29
N SER A 329 3.65 14.26 4.05
CA SER A 329 4.33 15.00 2.99
C SER A 329 4.53 16.46 3.37
N ILE A 330 3.45 17.12 3.82
CA ILE A 330 3.49 18.52 4.28
C ILE A 330 4.44 18.68 5.45
N ALA A 331 4.35 17.81 6.47
CA ALA A 331 5.23 17.84 7.62
C ALA A 331 6.71 17.71 7.23
N THR A 332 7.02 16.80 6.28
CA THR A 332 8.38 16.60 5.78
C THR A 332 8.91 17.84 5.06
N LEU A 333 8.09 18.48 4.23
CA LEU A 333 8.46 19.71 3.52
C LEU A 333 8.75 20.85 4.52
N VAL A 334 7.91 21.01 5.55
CA VAL A 334 8.11 21.99 6.62
C VAL A 334 9.44 21.77 7.35
N ILE A 335 9.75 20.53 7.74
CA ILE A 335 11.02 20.20 8.42
C ILE A 335 12.22 20.44 7.49
N MET A 336 12.10 20.09 6.21
CA MET A 336 13.15 20.31 5.21
C MET A 336 13.44 21.81 5.02
N ASP A 337 12.41 22.64 4.91
CA ASP A 337 12.55 24.08 4.75
C ASP A 337 13.11 24.75 6.01
N TRP A 338 12.68 24.32 7.20
CA TRP A 338 13.31 24.69 8.46
C TRP A 338 14.81 24.39 8.46
N ARG A 339 15.22 23.20 8.01
CA ARG A 339 16.64 22.81 7.96
C ARG A 339 17.44 23.62 6.93
N ARG A 340 16.85 24.00 5.80
CA ARG A 340 17.48 24.87 4.79
C ARG A 340 17.75 26.28 5.29
N GLY A 341 16.89 26.77 6.20
CA GLY A 341 17.05 28.09 6.84
C GLY A 341 18.13 28.16 7.92
N LEU A 342 18.75 27.02 8.30
CA LEU A 342 19.77 26.95 9.33
C LEU A 342 21.19 26.77 8.75
N PRO A 343 22.22 27.38 9.36
CA PRO A 343 23.60 27.25 8.89
C PRO A 343 24.15 25.82 8.98
N PRO A 344 25.13 25.45 8.14
CA PRO A 344 25.81 24.17 8.23
C PRO A 344 26.38 23.94 9.63
N CYS A 345 26.38 22.70 10.10
CA CYS A 345 26.69 22.35 11.49
C CYS A 345 28.10 22.76 11.96
N ASN A 346 29.02 23.06 11.03
CA ASN A 346 30.38 23.49 11.33
C ASN A 346 30.57 25.02 11.34
N ALA A 347 29.51 25.81 11.14
CA ALA A 347 29.60 27.28 11.08
C ALA A 347 29.74 27.96 12.47
N GLY A 348 29.80 27.20 13.57
CA GLY A 348 29.83 27.71 14.94
C GLY A 348 31.10 27.45 15.76
N ILE A 349 32.19 26.94 15.18
CA ILE A 349 33.48 26.71 15.91
C ILE A 349 34.49 27.83 15.62
N LEU A 350 34.03 29.07 15.52
CA LEU A 350 34.87 30.27 15.55
C LEU A 350 34.09 31.36 16.29
N GLY A 351 34.16 31.34 17.62
CA GLY A 351 33.57 32.33 18.52
C GLY A 351 34.20 32.22 19.89
#